data_AF-A0A6H5K0F0-F1
#
_entry.id   AF-A0A6H5K0F0-F1
#
_cell.length_a   1.000
_cell.length_b   1.000
_cell.length_c   1.000
_cell.angle_alpha   90.00
_cell.angle_beta   90.00
_cell.angle_gamma   90.00
#
_symmetry.space_group_name_H-M   'P 1'
#
loop_
_entity.id
_entity.type
_entity.pdbx_description
1 polymer ?
#
loop_
_entity_poly.entity_id
_entity_poly.type
_entity_poly.pdbx_seq_one_letter_code
_entity_poly.pdbx_strand_id
1 'polypeptide(L)'
;MLLHYLALHYLPPLNPSTINTAAARTSVLEHETSAAAGGHGGVATSDSTTSYSAVAATTSTAGEIFEYEFVVTVKYVRREIRALTDRDRETFFNAVSVLQRVPSAVGRALYGDKYYSKDFFNRMHLYYGGARDCDHWHAGAGFVTAHVAITLMYEQALQAVNPSIALPYWDVTIEGTYYDWNDFRTSSVFSDDWFGDAAPGNTARTLTQGRFAYVPVMTDAREYSAQYNSYGLLRSAWNNDRNPFLTRHDHQLGMMNNKKPSGCRRYRDAYVAEDWMKLTEAFNGGAHGNIHGLLGGTWSPEADEYAAVTPYIIAQKIMWRENAIECPESCTFDQGWKDCQCQCSESLMEGRTAAEVSTALRVAFLTA
;
A
#
# COMPACT_ATOMS: atom_id res chain seq x y z
N MET A 1 -18.72 38.50 -27.38
CA MET A 1 -20.02 39.19 -27.52
C MET A 1 -20.99 38.49 -26.56
N LEU A 2 -21.48 39.23 -25.56
CA LEU A 2 -22.30 38.86 -24.39
C LEU A 2 -21.65 37.86 -23.39
N LEU A 3 -21.16 38.30 -22.21
CA LEU A 3 -21.87 38.67 -20.96
C LEU A 3 -22.57 37.48 -20.29
N HIS A 4 -22.09 37.09 -19.10
CA HIS A 4 -22.80 37.30 -17.83
C HIS A 4 -21.83 37.26 -16.64
N TYR A 5 -21.97 38.30 -15.81
CA TYR A 5 -21.33 38.56 -14.52
C TYR A 5 -21.93 37.65 -13.43
N LEU A 6 -21.12 37.25 -12.44
CA LEU A 6 -21.60 37.03 -11.08
C LEU A 6 -20.56 37.52 -10.07
N ALA A 7 -21.04 38.36 -9.17
CA ALA A 7 -20.29 39.24 -8.30
C ALA A 7 -19.64 38.48 -7.12
N LEU A 8 -18.32 38.58 -7.01
CA LEU A 8 -17.60 38.34 -5.76
C LEU A 8 -17.87 39.53 -4.82
N HIS A 9 -18.66 39.33 -3.78
CA HIS A 9 -18.73 40.28 -2.66
C HIS A 9 -17.43 40.17 -1.85
N TYR A 10 -16.61 41.21 -1.95
CA TYR A 10 -15.47 41.47 -1.09
C TYR A 10 -16.00 41.85 0.31
N LEU A 11 -15.75 41.01 1.33
CA LEU A 11 -15.89 41.42 2.72
C LEU A 11 -14.56 42.05 3.18
N PRO A 12 -14.60 43.17 3.94
CA PRO A 12 -13.38 43.82 4.44
C PRO A 12 -12.70 42.97 5.53
N PRO A 13 -11.38 43.14 5.74
CA PRO A 13 -10.62 42.34 6.70
C PRO A 13 -11.05 42.65 8.15
N LEU A 14 -11.42 41.62 8.89
CA LEU A 14 -11.67 41.70 10.34
C LEU A 14 -10.32 41.75 11.08
N ASN A 15 -10.18 42.78 11.92
CA ASN A 15 -9.01 43.05 12.75
C ASN A 15 -8.94 42.03 13.91
N PRO A 16 -7.82 41.30 14.11
CA PRO A 16 -7.75 40.24 15.11
C PRO A 16 -7.37 40.82 16.47
N SER A 17 -8.37 41.27 17.22
CA SER A 17 -8.23 41.45 18.66
C SER A 17 -9.42 40.81 19.36
N THR A 18 -9.09 39.80 20.19
CA THR A 18 -9.95 39.11 21.16
C THR A 18 -11.09 38.24 20.60
N ILE A 19 -10.74 37.05 20.10
CA ILE A 19 -11.66 35.89 20.16
C ILE A 19 -11.23 35.06 21.36
N ASN A 20 -12.06 35.06 22.40
CA ASN A 20 -11.88 34.23 23.59
C ASN A 20 -12.69 32.93 23.36
N THR A 21 -12.02 31.85 22.96
CA THR A 21 -12.67 30.56 22.66
C THR A 21 -12.99 29.79 23.94
N ALA A 22 -14.06 30.17 24.63
CA ALA A 22 -14.64 29.38 25.70
C ALA A 22 -15.98 28.78 25.25
N ALA A 23 -16.03 27.44 25.21
CA ALA A 23 -17.20 26.59 25.03
C ALA A 23 -17.84 26.52 23.63
N ALA A 24 -17.17 25.85 22.70
CA ALA A 24 -17.91 25.14 21.63
C ALA A 24 -18.54 23.88 22.26
N ARG A 25 -19.87 23.83 22.35
CA ARG A 25 -20.61 22.58 22.60
C ARG A 25 -20.99 22.00 21.24
N THR A 26 -20.41 20.86 20.88
CA THR A 26 -20.79 20.09 19.71
C THR A 26 -21.95 19.16 20.05
N SER A 27 -23.11 19.37 19.43
CA SER A 27 -24.15 18.35 19.31
C SER A 27 -24.05 17.75 17.91
N VAL A 28 -23.65 16.47 17.82
CA VAL A 28 -23.44 15.78 16.54
C VAL A 28 -24.76 15.16 16.09
N LEU A 29 -25.28 15.62 14.95
CA LEU A 29 -26.30 14.93 14.15
C LEU A 29 -25.65 14.60 12.81
N GLU A 30 -25.45 13.32 12.52
CA GLU A 30 -24.85 12.85 11.27
C GLU A 30 -25.87 12.89 10.13
N HIS A 31 -25.53 13.59 9.03
CA HIS A 31 -26.24 13.47 7.76
C HIS A 31 -25.22 13.17 6.65
N GLU A 32 -25.27 11.95 6.10
CA GLU A 32 -24.51 11.57 4.91
C GLU A 32 -25.20 12.09 3.64
N THR A 33 -24.47 12.80 2.78
CA THR A 33 -24.94 13.16 1.44
C THR A 33 -23.87 12.85 0.40
N SER A 34 -24.20 12.05 -0.62
CA SER A 34 -23.33 11.77 -1.76
C SER A 34 -23.51 12.83 -2.85
N ALA A 35 -22.43 13.42 -3.36
CA ALA A 35 -22.44 14.26 -4.56
C ALA A 35 -21.35 13.81 -5.53
N ALA A 36 -21.69 13.69 -6.82
CA ALA A 36 -20.80 13.21 -7.87
C ALA A 36 -19.75 14.26 -8.28
N ALA A 37 -18.50 13.81 -8.46
CA ALA A 37 -17.37 14.65 -8.84
C ALA A 37 -17.34 15.00 -10.34
N GLY A 38 -16.94 16.24 -10.64
CA GLY A 38 -16.52 16.68 -11.96
C GLY A 38 -15.40 17.73 -11.86
N GLY A 39 -14.33 17.54 -12.65
CA GLY A 39 -13.43 18.62 -13.09
C GLY A 39 -12.06 18.77 -12.41
N HIS A 40 -11.04 18.20 -13.07
CA HIS A 40 -9.60 18.49 -13.13
C HIS A 40 -8.86 19.28 -12.02
N GLY A 41 -7.87 18.60 -11.43
CA GLY A 41 -6.80 19.15 -10.59
C GLY A 41 -6.47 18.17 -9.47
N GLY A 42 -5.25 17.65 -9.41
CA GLY A 42 -4.86 16.51 -8.57
C GLY A 42 -5.12 16.69 -7.06
N VAL A 43 -6.31 16.28 -6.63
CA VAL A 43 -6.68 15.95 -5.25
C VAL A 43 -7.56 14.72 -5.35
N ALA A 44 -7.08 13.58 -4.87
CA ALA A 44 -7.94 12.41 -4.68
C ALA A 44 -8.74 12.62 -3.39
N THR A 45 -9.94 13.18 -3.50
CA THR A 45 -10.89 13.27 -2.37
C THR A 45 -11.63 11.94 -2.25
N SER A 46 -11.64 11.33 -1.06
CA SER A 46 -12.65 10.34 -0.74
C SER A 46 -13.98 11.08 -0.51
N ASP A 47 -15.03 10.73 -1.25
CA ASP A 47 -16.32 11.44 -1.30
C ASP A 47 -17.18 11.37 -0.02
N SER A 48 -16.63 10.96 1.13
CA SER A 48 -17.32 11.05 2.42
C SER A 48 -17.31 12.50 2.94
N THR A 49 -18.12 13.35 2.32
CA THR A 49 -18.36 14.71 2.78
C THR A 49 -19.26 14.62 4.01
N THR A 50 -18.66 14.66 5.20
CA THR A 50 -19.46 14.67 6.45
C THR A 50 -19.73 16.11 6.83
N SER A 51 -21.01 16.47 6.94
CA SER A 51 -21.43 17.80 7.35
C SER A 51 -21.89 17.79 8.79
N TYR A 52 -21.40 18.75 9.57
CA TYR A 52 -21.73 18.94 10.98
C TYR A 52 -22.40 20.30 11.15
N SER A 53 -23.45 20.39 11.97
CA SER A 53 -23.91 21.70 12.45
C SER A 53 -22.96 22.15 13.56
N ALA A 54 -22.48 23.38 13.47
CA ALA A 54 -21.64 24.01 14.46
C ALA A 54 -22.23 25.36 14.86
N VAL A 55 -22.21 25.64 16.17
CA VAL A 55 -22.68 26.90 16.74
C VAL A 55 -21.47 27.65 17.29
N ALA A 56 -21.28 28.89 16.83
CA ALA A 56 -20.34 29.83 17.40
C ALA A 56 -21.11 30.94 18.12
N ALA A 57 -20.62 31.34 19.30
CA ALA A 57 -21.18 32.45 20.05
C ALA A 57 -20.14 33.56 20.20
N THR A 58 -20.58 34.81 20.10
CA THR A 58 -19.79 35.99 20.47
C THR A 58 -20.56 36.83 21.48
N THR A 59 -19.84 37.46 22.40
CA THR A 59 -20.44 38.33 23.42
C THR A 59 -20.10 39.77 23.13
N SER A 60 -21.11 40.65 23.06
CA SER A 60 -20.88 42.09 22.90
C SER A 60 -20.27 42.70 24.15
N THR A 61 -19.74 43.91 24.02
CA THR A 61 -19.26 44.72 25.16
C THR A 61 -20.35 45.04 26.18
N ALA A 62 -21.63 44.93 25.80
CA ALA A 62 -22.79 45.09 26.68
C ALA A 62 -23.25 43.76 27.33
N GLY A 63 -22.58 42.64 27.04
CA GLY A 63 -22.90 41.31 27.60
C GLY A 63 -23.96 40.52 26.83
N GLU A 64 -24.41 41.00 25.66
CA GLU A 64 -25.35 40.26 24.81
C GLU A 64 -24.63 39.14 24.06
N ILE A 65 -25.24 37.94 24.01
CA ILE A 65 -24.69 36.78 23.31
C ILE A 65 -25.35 36.68 21.93
N PHE A 66 -24.53 36.59 20.88
CA PHE A 66 -24.97 36.36 19.50
C PHE A 66 -24.50 34.98 19.07
N GLU A 67 -25.45 34.11 18.74
CA GLU A 67 -25.18 32.76 18.23
C GLU A 67 -25.28 32.74 16.70
N TYR A 68 -24.35 32.02 16.08
CA TYR A 68 -24.30 31.79 14.64
C TYR A 68 -24.25 30.29 14.40
N GLU A 69 -25.19 29.78 13.62
CA GLU A 69 -25.19 28.39 13.15
C GLU A 69 -24.55 28.32 11.76
N PHE A 70 -23.63 27.38 11.58
CA PHE A 70 -22.99 27.12 10.30
C PHE A 70 -22.85 25.62 10.07
N VAL A 71 -22.93 25.23 8.80
CA VAL A 71 -22.65 23.86 8.37
C VAL A 71 -21.15 23.74 8.09
N VAL A 72 -20.47 22.88 8.84
CA VAL A 72 -19.06 22.55 8.63
C VAL A 72 -18.98 21.27 7.82
N THR A 73 -18.38 21.36 6.64
CA THR A 73 -18.10 20.20 5.81
C THR A 73 -16.66 19.74 6.01
N VAL A 74 -16.47 18.49 6.44
CA VAL A 74 -15.16 17.85 6.56
C VAL A 74 -14.87 17.02 5.32
N LYS A 75 -13.69 17.22 4.73
CA LYS A 75 -13.15 16.42 3.63
C LYS A 75 -11.80 15.84 4.02
N TYR A 76 -11.64 14.53 3.86
CA TYR A 76 -10.34 13.88 3.98
C TYR A 76 -9.54 14.14 2.69
N VAL A 77 -8.33 14.67 2.88
CA VAL A 77 -7.42 15.02 1.77
C VAL A 77 -6.16 14.20 1.93
N ARG A 78 -5.96 13.27 0.99
CA ARG A 78 -4.72 12.50 0.87
C ARG A 78 -3.61 13.40 0.35
N ARG A 79 -2.48 13.44 1.04
CA ARG A 79 -1.32 14.27 0.70
C ARG A 79 -0.08 13.41 0.52
N GLU A 80 0.88 13.92 -0.23
CA GLU A 80 2.20 13.32 -0.33
C GLU A 80 2.86 13.30 1.06
N ILE A 81 3.41 12.16 1.45
CA ILE A 81 3.86 11.91 2.83
C ILE A 81 4.94 12.90 3.33
N ARG A 82 5.79 13.43 2.44
CA ARG A 82 6.81 14.44 2.75
C ARG A 82 6.24 15.84 2.91
N ALA A 83 5.03 16.09 2.43
CA ALA A 83 4.32 17.36 2.62
C ALA A 83 3.50 17.40 3.92
N LEU A 84 3.42 16.30 4.66
CA LEU A 84 2.77 16.28 5.97
C LEU A 84 3.60 17.04 7.00
N THR A 85 2.91 17.67 7.96
CA THR A 85 3.57 18.15 9.18
C THR A 85 4.14 16.95 9.96
N ASP A 86 5.16 17.18 10.78
CA ASP A 86 5.73 16.12 11.62
C ASP A 86 4.64 15.49 12.52
N ARG A 87 3.75 16.31 13.08
CA ARG A 87 2.62 15.84 13.89
C ARG A 87 1.71 14.90 13.10
N ASP A 88 1.32 15.26 11.87
CA ASP A 88 0.41 14.44 11.06
C ASP A 88 1.09 13.14 10.61
N ARG A 89 2.38 13.22 10.24
CA ARG A 89 3.19 12.06 9.86
C ARG A 89 3.35 11.08 11.03
N GLU A 90 3.65 11.59 12.23
CA GLU A 90 3.74 10.77 13.44
C GLU A 90 2.40 10.16 13.81
N THR A 91 1.31 10.91 13.67
CA THR A 91 -0.05 10.40 13.89
C THR A 91 -0.37 9.24 12.95
N PHE A 92 -0.04 9.39 11.66
CA PHE A 92 -0.19 8.32 10.67
C PHE A 92 0.66 7.10 11.03
N PHE A 93 1.96 7.26 11.27
CA PHE A 93 2.85 6.13 11.53
C PHE A 93 2.53 5.39 12.84
N ASN A 94 2.05 6.11 13.86
CA ASN A 94 1.60 5.47 15.10
C ASN A 94 0.35 4.61 14.85
N ALA A 95 -0.62 5.09 14.05
CA ALA A 95 -1.77 4.28 13.67
C ALA A 95 -1.38 3.06 12.82
N VAL A 96 -0.45 3.20 11.87
CA VAL A 96 0.09 2.06 11.11
C VAL A 96 0.71 1.02 12.04
N SER A 97 1.50 1.44 13.04
CA SER A 97 2.10 0.52 14.03
C SER A 97 1.03 -0.25 14.81
N VAL A 98 -0.08 0.40 15.18
CA VAL A 98 -1.24 -0.26 15.80
C VAL A 98 -1.82 -1.32 14.88
N LEU A 99 -2.08 -0.99 13.61
CA LEU A 99 -2.60 -1.95 12.62
C LEU A 99 -1.66 -3.14 12.42
N GLN A 100 -0.34 -2.93 12.52
CA GLN A 100 0.65 -3.99 12.36
C GLN A 100 0.76 -4.95 13.54
N ARG A 101 0.41 -4.50 14.76
CA ARG A 101 0.70 -5.25 16.00
C ARG A 101 -0.54 -5.70 16.77
N VAL A 102 -1.70 -5.07 16.55
CA VAL A 102 -2.93 -5.42 17.26
C VAL A 102 -3.79 -6.35 16.37
N PRO A 103 -4.10 -7.58 16.80
CA PRO A 103 -4.95 -8.49 16.02
C PRO A 103 -6.35 -7.92 15.80
N SER A 104 -6.98 -8.23 14.67
CA SER A 104 -8.29 -7.67 14.28
C SER A 104 -9.38 -7.85 15.34
N ALA A 105 -9.45 -8.99 16.03
CA ALA A 105 -10.44 -9.22 17.10
C ALA A 105 -10.25 -8.25 18.27
N VAL A 106 -9.00 -8.05 18.72
CA VAL A 106 -8.66 -7.13 19.80
C VAL A 106 -8.89 -5.68 19.37
N GLY A 107 -8.42 -5.32 18.18
CA GLY A 107 -8.54 -3.95 17.69
C GLY A 107 -9.98 -3.53 17.42
N ARG A 108 -10.87 -4.44 17.00
CA ARG A 108 -12.30 -4.12 16.89
C ARG A 108 -12.94 -3.82 18.25
N ALA A 109 -12.55 -4.55 19.30
CA ALA A 109 -13.02 -4.28 20.65
C ALA A 109 -12.52 -2.92 21.19
N LEU A 110 -11.34 -2.46 20.76
CA LEU A 110 -10.73 -1.21 21.21
C LEU A 110 -11.10 0.02 20.36
N TYR A 111 -11.19 -0.14 19.05
CA TYR A 111 -11.28 0.94 18.06
C TYR A 111 -12.58 0.91 17.24
N GLY A 112 -13.43 -0.10 17.42
CA GLY A 112 -14.71 -0.26 16.74
C GLY A 112 -14.67 -1.12 15.48
N ASP A 113 -15.85 -1.35 14.90
CA ASP A 113 -16.08 -2.38 13.87
C ASP A 113 -15.33 -2.16 12.56
N LYS A 114 -14.94 -0.92 12.25
CA LYS A 114 -14.16 -0.56 11.06
C LYS A 114 -12.67 -0.89 11.20
N TYR A 115 -12.21 -1.33 12.37
CA TYR A 115 -10.82 -1.74 12.57
C TYR A 115 -10.50 -3.07 11.88
N TYR A 116 -9.36 -3.09 11.19
CA TYR A 116 -8.74 -4.27 10.61
C TYR A 116 -7.22 -4.22 10.77
N SER A 117 -6.62 -5.34 11.18
CA SER A 117 -5.17 -5.46 11.32
C SER A 117 -4.47 -5.69 9.98
N LYS A 118 -3.15 -5.52 9.96
CA LYS A 118 -2.29 -5.86 8.80
C LYS A 118 -2.60 -7.25 8.25
N ASP A 119 -2.78 -8.24 9.13
CA ASP A 119 -2.98 -9.62 8.70
C ASP A 119 -4.29 -9.83 7.94
N PHE A 120 -5.32 -9.04 8.27
CA PHE A 120 -6.57 -9.05 7.49
C PHE A 120 -6.33 -8.57 6.05
N PHE A 121 -5.63 -7.46 5.88
CA PHE A 121 -5.30 -6.92 4.56
C PHE A 121 -4.36 -7.85 3.78
N ASN A 122 -3.36 -8.43 4.45
CA ASN A 122 -2.48 -9.44 3.86
C ASN A 122 -3.26 -10.65 3.40
N ARG A 123 -4.16 -11.21 4.23
CA ARG A 123 -5.02 -12.33 3.86
C ARG A 123 -5.90 -12.00 2.68
N MET A 124 -6.53 -10.83 2.67
CA MET A 124 -7.39 -10.40 1.56
C MET A 124 -6.60 -10.35 0.25
N HIS A 125 -5.44 -9.70 0.26
CA HIS A 125 -4.58 -9.61 -0.92
C HIS A 125 -4.05 -10.98 -1.37
N LEU A 126 -3.69 -11.86 -0.44
CA LEU A 126 -3.26 -13.23 -0.75
C LEU A 126 -4.41 -14.07 -1.30
N TYR A 127 -5.62 -13.95 -0.77
CA TYR A 127 -6.77 -14.73 -1.21
C TYR A 127 -7.10 -14.44 -2.68
N TYR A 128 -7.13 -13.16 -3.06
CA TYR A 128 -7.47 -12.76 -4.42
C TYR A 128 -6.28 -12.74 -5.38
N GLY A 129 -5.07 -12.55 -4.86
CA GLY A 129 -3.85 -12.51 -5.67
C GLY A 129 -3.08 -13.84 -5.74
N GLY A 130 -3.34 -14.77 -4.82
CA GLY A 130 -2.55 -15.98 -4.59
C GLY A 130 -3.22 -17.30 -4.90
N ALA A 131 -4.50 -17.28 -5.26
CA ALA A 131 -5.23 -18.47 -5.67
C ALA A 131 -4.59 -19.13 -6.91
N ARG A 132 -4.67 -20.47 -6.95
CA ARG A 132 -4.03 -21.30 -7.99
C ARG A 132 -4.76 -21.22 -9.33
N ASP A 133 -6.07 -20.98 -9.30
CA ASP A 133 -6.92 -20.86 -10.49
C ASP A 133 -6.62 -19.59 -11.28
N CYS A 134 -6.63 -18.43 -10.64
CA CYS A 134 -6.51 -17.13 -11.31
C CYS A 134 -5.96 -16.02 -10.41
N ASP A 135 -5.58 -14.91 -11.05
CA ASP A 135 -5.36 -13.63 -10.37
C ASP A 135 -6.62 -12.79 -10.43
N HIS A 136 -7.29 -12.61 -9.31
CA HIS A 136 -8.54 -11.88 -9.28
C HIS A 136 -8.35 -10.37 -9.13
N TRP A 137 -7.14 -9.89 -8.83
CA TRP A 137 -6.89 -8.49 -8.45
C TRP A 137 -5.85 -7.74 -9.27
N HIS A 138 -4.91 -8.40 -9.97
CA HIS A 138 -3.81 -7.71 -10.66
C HIS A 138 -3.95 -7.70 -12.18
N ALA A 139 -4.36 -8.81 -12.79
CA ALA A 139 -4.42 -8.93 -14.24
C ALA A 139 -5.81 -8.62 -14.79
N GLY A 140 -6.13 -7.33 -15.03
CA GLY A 140 -7.31 -6.93 -15.80
C GLY A 140 -7.98 -5.64 -15.36
N ALA A 141 -9.17 -5.38 -15.92
CA ALA A 141 -9.94 -4.15 -15.73
C ALA A 141 -10.29 -3.85 -14.25
N GLY A 142 -10.36 -4.88 -13.41
CA GLY A 142 -10.67 -4.78 -11.99
C GLY A 142 -9.52 -4.33 -11.10
N PHE A 143 -8.29 -4.23 -11.63
CA PHE A 143 -7.11 -3.90 -10.81
C PHE A 143 -7.26 -2.59 -10.05
N VAL A 144 -7.61 -1.52 -10.78
CA VAL A 144 -7.71 -0.16 -10.20
C VAL A 144 -8.82 -0.11 -9.15
N THR A 145 -9.99 -0.67 -9.46
CA THR A 145 -11.14 -0.63 -8.56
C THR A 145 -10.92 -1.46 -7.29
N ALA A 146 -10.32 -2.65 -7.40
CA ALA A 146 -9.96 -3.46 -6.24
C ALA A 146 -8.96 -2.74 -5.32
N HIS A 147 -7.91 -2.13 -5.89
CA HIS A 147 -6.88 -1.44 -5.11
C HIS A 147 -7.38 -0.13 -4.49
N VAL A 148 -8.28 0.59 -5.16
CA VAL A 148 -8.98 1.75 -4.56
C VAL A 148 -9.86 1.30 -3.39
N ALA A 149 -10.60 0.19 -3.52
CA ALA A 149 -11.46 -0.32 -2.46
C ALA A 149 -10.68 -0.75 -1.22
N ILE A 150 -9.61 -1.55 -1.36
CA ILE A 150 -8.77 -1.94 -0.20
C ILE A 150 -8.06 -0.72 0.42
N THR A 151 -7.68 0.27 -0.38
CA THR A 151 -7.08 1.52 0.10
C THR A 151 -8.07 2.34 0.93
N LEU A 152 -9.33 2.44 0.50
CA LEU A 152 -10.41 3.08 1.28
C LEU A 152 -10.67 2.32 2.59
N MET A 153 -10.67 0.99 2.54
CA MET A 153 -10.85 0.16 3.73
C MET A 153 -9.68 0.31 4.72
N TYR A 154 -8.45 0.42 4.21
CA TYR A 154 -7.26 0.68 5.03
C TYR A 154 -7.30 2.07 5.68
N GLU A 155 -7.72 3.09 4.93
CA GLU A 155 -7.95 4.43 5.47
C GLU A 155 -8.98 4.43 6.60
N GLN A 156 -10.10 3.71 6.44
CA GLN A 156 -11.11 3.55 7.50
C GLN A 156 -10.56 2.82 8.74
N ALA A 157 -9.71 1.81 8.55
CA ALA A 157 -9.07 1.12 9.66
C ALA A 157 -8.09 2.03 10.43
N LEU A 158 -7.36 2.90 9.73
CA LEU A 158 -6.54 3.95 10.36
C LEU A 158 -7.40 4.97 11.10
N GLN A 159 -8.53 5.39 10.51
CA GLN A 159 -9.46 6.33 11.10
C GLN A 159 -10.16 5.80 12.35
N ALA A 160 -10.36 4.48 12.44
CA ALA A 160 -10.83 3.83 13.67
C ALA A 160 -9.84 4.03 14.84
N VAL A 161 -8.53 4.06 14.55
CA VAL A 161 -7.50 4.37 15.56
C VAL A 161 -7.41 5.87 15.81
N ASN A 162 -7.42 6.68 14.75
CA ASN A 162 -7.43 8.13 14.88
C ASN A 162 -8.22 8.79 13.72
N PRO A 163 -9.37 9.42 14.00
CA PRO A 163 -10.29 9.92 12.98
C PRO A 163 -9.76 11.13 12.21
N SER A 164 -8.65 11.75 12.60
CA SER A 164 -8.05 12.87 11.85
C SER A 164 -7.21 12.42 10.64
N ILE A 165 -6.97 11.11 10.49
CA ILE A 165 -6.10 10.58 9.43
C ILE A 165 -6.82 10.55 8.09
N ALA A 166 -6.18 11.14 7.08
CA ALA A 166 -6.36 10.77 5.67
C ALA A 166 -5.10 9.98 5.26
N LEU A 167 -5.27 8.90 4.49
CA LEU A 167 -4.15 8.04 4.08
C LEU A 167 -3.20 8.83 3.16
N PRO A 168 -1.95 9.09 3.57
CA PRO A 168 -1.00 9.73 2.68
C PRO A 168 -0.57 8.77 1.56
N TYR A 169 -0.03 9.35 0.49
CA TYR A 169 0.63 8.58 -0.56
C TYR A 169 2.12 8.89 -0.60
N TRP A 170 2.91 7.92 -1.04
CA TRP A 170 4.30 8.13 -1.42
C TRP A 170 4.35 8.30 -2.94
N ASP A 171 4.77 9.49 -3.39
CA ASP A 171 4.96 9.75 -4.82
C ASP A 171 6.30 9.18 -5.28
N VAL A 172 6.27 7.93 -5.73
CA VAL A 172 7.42 7.20 -6.27
C VAL A 172 7.99 7.82 -7.55
N THR A 173 7.27 8.73 -8.21
CA THR A 173 7.78 9.38 -9.43
C THR A 173 8.93 10.33 -9.13
N ILE A 174 9.03 10.81 -7.88
CA ILE A 174 10.16 11.62 -7.42
C ILE A 174 11.43 10.76 -7.45
N GLU A 175 11.40 9.57 -6.83
CA GLU A 175 12.51 8.62 -6.90
C GLU A 175 12.79 8.16 -8.34
N GLY A 176 11.74 7.89 -9.12
CA GLY A 176 11.91 7.47 -10.52
C GLY A 176 12.48 8.54 -11.45
N THR A 177 12.38 9.82 -11.08
CA THR A 177 12.81 10.96 -11.93
C THR A 177 14.15 11.55 -11.50
N TYR A 178 14.40 11.67 -10.19
CA TYR A 178 15.54 12.42 -9.66
C TYR A 178 16.66 11.56 -9.08
N TYR A 179 16.43 10.25 -8.93
CA TYR A 179 17.43 9.30 -8.43
C TYR A 179 17.80 8.32 -9.54
N ASP A 180 18.91 7.62 -9.36
CA ASP A 180 19.32 6.47 -10.14
C ASP A 180 18.99 5.14 -9.44
N TRP A 181 19.18 4.04 -10.17
CA TRP A 181 18.84 2.71 -9.67
C TRP A 181 19.65 2.31 -8.43
N ASN A 182 20.87 2.83 -8.30
CA ASN A 182 21.79 2.50 -7.23
C ASN A 182 21.60 3.37 -5.98
N ASP A 183 20.84 4.46 -6.05
CA ASP A 183 20.70 5.41 -4.93
C ASP A 183 19.25 5.75 -4.54
N PHE A 184 18.21 5.36 -5.29
CA PHE A 184 16.82 5.69 -4.92
C PHE A 184 16.42 5.16 -3.53
N ARG A 185 17.03 4.07 -3.07
CA ARG A 185 16.84 3.48 -1.73
C ARG A 185 17.38 4.36 -0.60
N THR A 186 18.15 5.40 -0.92
CA THR A 186 18.60 6.43 0.03
C THR A 186 17.57 7.56 0.24
N SER A 187 16.44 7.53 -0.47
CA SER A 187 15.35 8.50 -0.28
C SER A 187 14.93 8.57 1.20
N SER A 188 14.59 9.78 1.66
CA SER A 188 14.27 10.04 3.07
C SER A 188 13.11 9.20 3.60
N VAL A 189 12.24 8.71 2.72
CA VAL A 189 11.14 7.79 3.07
C VAL A 189 11.63 6.47 3.68
N PHE A 190 12.88 6.09 3.44
CA PHE A 190 13.53 4.88 3.97
C PHE A 190 14.42 5.13 5.19
N SER A 191 14.36 6.33 5.78
CA SER A 191 14.99 6.58 7.08
C SER A 191 14.27 5.84 8.22
N ASP A 192 14.98 5.58 9.33
CA ASP A 192 14.46 4.80 10.47
C ASP A 192 13.22 5.41 11.13
N ASP A 193 13.10 6.74 11.13
CA ASP A 193 11.92 7.44 11.67
C ASP A 193 10.70 7.31 10.74
N TRP A 194 10.90 6.85 9.51
CA TRP A 194 9.89 6.69 8.46
C TRP A 194 9.62 5.20 8.21
N PHE A 195 9.70 4.72 6.96
CA PHE A 195 9.44 3.32 6.61
C PHE A 195 10.63 2.39 6.91
N GLY A 196 11.77 2.94 7.33
CA GLY A 196 13.03 2.24 7.57
C GLY A 196 13.66 1.69 6.30
N ASP A 197 14.84 1.10 6.46
CA ASP A 197 15.71 0.66 5.36
C ASP A 197 14.97 -0.14 4.27
N ALA A 198 15.18 0.25 3.02
CA ALA A 198 14.60 -0.40 1.85
C ALA A 198 15.25 -1.76 1.54
N ALA A 199 16.47 -2.01 2.00
CA ALA A 199 17.21 -3.24 1.75
C ALA A 199 18.14 -3.58 2.93
N PRO A 200 17.60 -4.06 4.06
CA PRO A 200 18.39 -4.42 5.24
C PRO A 200 19.52 -5.39 4.92
N GLY A 201 20.75 -5.00 5.20
CA GLY A 201 21.96 -5.77 4.92
C GLY A 201 22.20 -7.01 5.82
N ASN A 202 21.23 -7.38 6.65
CA ASN A 202 21.32 -8.58 7.51
C ASN A 202 20.81 -9.84 6.79
N THR A 203 21.22 -11.00 7.27
CA THR A 203 20.83 -12.30 6.68
C THR A 203 19.33 -12.57 6.75
N ALA A 204 18.63 -11.99 7.73
CA ALA A 204 17.18 -12.07 7.83
C ALA A 204 16.48 -11.15 6.82
N ARG A 205 17.17 -10.20 6.18
CA ARG A 205 16.57 -9.18 5.28
C ARG A 205 15.43 -8.41 5.97
N THR A 206 15.50 -8.32 7.29
CA THR A 206 14.44 -7.77 8.15
C THR A 206 14.87 -6.40 8.65
N LEU A 207 13.93 -5.47 8.77
CA LEU A 207 14.22 -4.20 9.43
C LEU A 207 14.53 -4.44 10.91
N THR A 208 15.70 -3.99 11.35
CA THR A 208 16.17 -4.15 12.74
C THR A 208 16.17 -2.85 13.53
N GLN A 209 15.88 -1.73 12.87
CA GLN A 209 15.87 -0.38 13.45
C GLN A 209 14.60 0.38 13.02
N GLY A 210 14.33 1.49 13.70
CA GLY A 210 13.14 2.30 13.47
C GLY A 210 11.84 1.69 14.00
N ARG A 211 10.72 2.40 13.78
CA ARG A 211 9.40 2.01 14.30
C ARG A 211 8.85 0.70 13.72
N PHE A 212 9.30 0.36 12.51
CA PHE A 212 8.91 -0.84 11.78
C PHE A 212 9.97 -1.94 11.88
N ALA A 213 10.82 -1.89 12.91
CA ALA A 213 11.69 -3.01 13.25
C ALA A 213 10.86 -4.24 13.63
N TYR A 214 11.25 -5.40 13.09
CA TYR A 214 10.68 -6.71 13.40
C TYR A 214 9.14 -6.75 13.32
N VAL A 215 8.57 -6.16 12.26
CA VAL A 215 7.12 -6.29 11.99
C VAL A 215 6.81 -7.75 11.75
N PRO A 216 5.95 -8.40 12.57
CA PRO A 216 5.72 -9.83 12.47
C PRO A 216 4.85 -10.15 11.26
N VAL A 217 5.13 -11.28 10.62
CA VAL A 217 4.20 -11.99 9.74
C VAL A 217 3.37 -12.90 10.63
N MET A 218 2.06 -13.00 10.37
CA MET A 218 1.20 -13.92 11.11
C MET A 218 1.73 -15.35 10.96
N THR A 219 2.03 -15.97 12.11
CA THR A 219 2.30 -17.40 12.26
C THR A 219 0.98 -18.16 12.39
N ASP A 220 1.03 -19.47 12.23
CA ASP A 220 -0.13 -20.35 12.41
C ASP A 220 -1.33 -19.97 11.52
N ALA A 221 -1.03 -19.46 10.33
CA ALA A 221 -2.02 -18.90 9.40
C ALA A 221 -2.96 -19.97 8.81
N ARG A 222 -2.74 -21.26 9.07
CA ARG A 222 -3.52 -22.39 8.53
C ARG A 222 -4.99 -22.34 8.95
N GLU A 223 -5.27 -21.90 10.17
CA GLU A 223 -6.65 -21.73 10.67
C GLU A 223 -7.27 -20.40 10.22
N TYR A 224 -6.43 -19.45 9.83
CA TYR A 224 -6.85 -18.09 9.47
C TYR A 224 -7.11 -17.92 7.97
N SER A 225 -6.34 -18.58 7.11
CA SER A 225 -6.30 -18.34 5.66
C SER A 225 -6.12 -19.65 4.90
N ALA A 226 -6.73 -19.75 3.72
CA ALA A 226 -6.44 -20.83 2.76
C ALA A 226 -5.11 -20.61 2.01
N GLN A 227 -4.52 -19.42 2.15
CA GLN A 227 -3.26 -19.03 1.54
C GLN A 227 -2.23 -18.81 2.64
N TYR A 228 -1.22 -19.67 2.65
CA TYR A 228 -0.06 -19.66 3.55
C TYR A 228 1.10 -20.38 2.86
N ASN A 229 2.32 -20.21 3.36
CA ASN A 229 3.49 -20.99 2.89
C ASN A 229 3.70 -22.26 3.73
N SER A 230 4.67 -23.11 3.38
CA SER A 230 4.84 -24.42 4.02
C SER A 230 5.12 -24.34 5.52
N TYR A 231 5.70 -23.24 6.00
CA TYR A 231 5.94 -22.96 7.42
C TYR A 231 4.70 -22.48 8.18
N GLY A 232 3.55 -22.37 7.52
CA GLY A 232 2.32 -21.85 8.12
C GLY A 232 2.32 -20.33 8.32
N LEU A 233 3.21 -19.60 7.63
CA LEU A 233 3.20 -18.14 7.65
C LEU A 233 2.19 -17.59 6.64
N LEU A 234 1.57 -16.45 6.96
CA LEU A 234 0.63 -15.76 6.05
C LEU A 234 1.38 -15.11 4.87
N ARG A 235 1.78 -15.95 3.92
CA ARG A 235 2.51 -15.65 2.68
C ARG A 235 1.91 -16.45 1.54
N SER A 236 2.25 -16.12 0.30
CA SER A 236 1.90 -16.96 -0.84
C SER A 236 2.67 -18.28 -0.77
N ALA A 237 2.10 -19.36 -1.33
CA ALA A 237 2.74 -20.68 -1.30
C ALA A 237 4.15 -20.69 -1.93
N TRP A 238 4.35 -19.93 -3.01
CA TRP A 238 5.65 -19.79 -3.67
C TRP A 238 6.63 -18.84 -2.95
N ASN A 239 6.15 -18.03 -2.00
CA ASN A 239 7.01 -17.28 -1.09
C ASN A 239 7.30 -18.15 0.14
N ASN A 240 8.13 -19.18 -0.07
CA ASN A 240 8.46 -20.14 0.96
C ASN A 240 9.61 -19.70 1.88
N ASP A 241 9.65 -18.41 2.17
CA ASP A 241 10.55 -17.82 3.16
C ASP A 241 10.08 -18.14 4.58
N ARG A 242 10.97 -18.71 5.39
CA ARG A 242 10.71 -19.06 6.79
C ARG A 242 10.78 -17.86 7.74
N ASN A 243 11.18 -16.69 7.28
CA ASN A 243 11.35 -15.55 8.16
C ASN A 243 10.00 -15.09 8.76
N PRO A 244 9.84 -15.09 10.10
CA PRO A 244 8.61 -14.67 10.76
C PRO A 244 8.41 -13.14 10.76
N PHE A 245 9.29 -12.37 10.13
CA PHE A 245 9.20 -10.91 10.03
C PHE A 245 9.07 -10.43 8.59
N LEU A 246 8.60 -9.19 8.42
CA LEU A 246 8.59 -8.49 7.14
C LEU A 246 10.02 -8.39 6.59
N THR A 247 10.19 -8.88 5.37
CA THR A 247 11.47 -8.91 4.67
C THR A 247 11.50 -7.92 3.50
N ARG A 248 12.67 -7.33 3.24
CA ARG A 248 12.95 -6.49 2.08
C ARG A 248 14.32 -6.81 1.50
N HIS A 249 14.46 -6.78 0.18
CA HIS A 249 15.73 -7.06 -0.46
C HIS A 249 15.85 -6.33 -1.80
N ASP A 250 17.05 -5.86 -2.09
CA ASP A 250 17.44 -5.18 -3.32
C ASP A 250 17.92 -6.14 -4.41
N HIS A 251 17.99 -7.44 -4.16
CA HIS A 251 18.37 -8.44 -5.16
C HIS A 251 17.17 -9.25 -5.66
N GLN A 252 17.31 -9.76 -6.88
CA GLN A 252 16.44 -10.74 -7.50
C GLN A 252 17.29 -11.98 -7.82
N LEU A 253 17.10 -13.04 -7.03
CA LEU A 253 17.86 -14.30 -7.13
C LEU A 253 19.38 -14.07 -7.20
N GLY A 254 19.91 -13.32 -6.24
CA GLY A 254 21.35 -13.08 -6.10
C GLY A 254 21.90 -11.99 -7.02
N MET A 255 21.12 -11.50 -7.97
CA MET A 255 21.50 -10.37 -8.81
C MET A 255 20.95 -9.06 -8.26
N MET A 256 21.79 -8.03 -8.22
CA MET A 256 21.36 -6.68 -7.85
C MET A 256 20.23 -6.22 -8.76
N ASN A 257 19.11 -5.76 -8.17
CA ASN A 257 18.02 -5.16 -8.93
C ASN A 257 18.42 -3.76 -9.37
N ASN A 258 18.97 -3.68 -10.58
CA ASN A 258 19.44 -2.45 -11.22
C ASN A 258 18.32 -1.60 -11.84
N LYS A 259 17.08 -1.72 -11.34
CA LYS A 259 15.94 -0.89 -11.74
C LYS A 259 15.64 0.16 -10.66
N LYS A 260 14.91 1.20 -11.05
CA LYS A 260 14.36 2.24 -10.16
C LYS A 260 12.84 2.35 -10.32
N PRO A 261 12.11 3.02 -9.40
CA PRO A 261 10.70 3.31 -9.59
C PRO A 261 10.42 4.00 -10.93
N SER A 262 9.19 3.86 -11.42
CA SER A 262 8.78 4.52 -12.66
C SER A 262 8.76 6.04 -12.48
N GLY A 263 9.48 6.79 -13.32
CA GLY A 263 9.44 8.25 -13.32
C GLY A 263 8.24 8.83 -14.08
N CYS A 264 8.12 10.17 -14.09
CA CYS A 264 6.96 10.89 -14.64
C CYS A 264 6.61 10.54 -16.10
N ARG A 265 7.62 10.22 -16.93
CA ARG A 265 7.41 9.87 -18.35
C ARG A 265 6.44 8.70 -18.51
N ARG A 266 6.63 7.63 -17.72
CA ARG A 266 5.80 6.42 -17.84
C ARG A 266 4.34 6.68 -17.46
N TYR A 267 4.11 7.52 -16.45
CA TYR A 267 2.76 7.91 -16.04
C TYR A 267 2.09 8.83 -17.05
N ARG A 268 2.82 9.77 -17.64
CA ARG A 268 2.32 10.59 -18.76
C ARG A 268 1.90 9.71 -19.93
N ASP A 269 2.74 8.74 -20.31
CA ASP A 269 2.47 7.85 -21.44
C ASP A 269 1.25 6.94 -21.14
N ALA A 270 1.04 6.56 -19.88
CA ALA A 270 -0.18 5.87 -19.45
C ALA A 270 -1.42 6.79 -19.52
N TYR A 271 -1.29 8.06 -19.13
CA TYR A 271 -2.41 9.00 -19.05
C TYR A 271 -2.96 9.43 -20.42
N VAL A 272 -2.12 9.40 -21.46
CA VAL A 272 -2.56 9.66 -22.84
C VAL A 272 -3.20 8.43 -23.49
N ALA A 273 -3.30 7.30 -22.79
CA ALA A 273 -4.03 6.15 -23.28
C ALA A 273 -5.53 6.44 -23.31
N GLU A 274 -6.15 6.28 -24.48
CA GLU A 274 -7.60 6.45 -24.67
C GLU A 274 -8.40 5.19 -24.33
N ASP A 275 -7.72 4.10 -23.98
CA ASP A 275 -8.31 2.80 -23.66
C ASP A 275 -8.10 2.46 -22.18
N TRP A 276 -9.21 2.13 -21.50
CA TRP A 276 -9.22 1.72 -20.10
C TRP A 276 -8.27 0.54 -19.85
N MET A 277 -8.25 -0.45 -20.76
CA MET A 277 -7.41 -1.63 -20.55
C MET A 277 -5.92 -1.27 -20.55
N LYS A 278 -5.46 -0.47 -21.52
CA LYS A 278 -4.09 0.05 -21.55
C LYS A 278 -3.74 0.88 -20.31
N LEU A 279 -4.65 1.70 -19.82
CA LEU A 279 -4.43 2.48 -18.59
C LEU A 279 -4.24 1.55 -17.38
N THR A 280 -5.12 0.56 -17.21
CA THR A 280 -5.02 -0.40 -16.10
C THR A 280 -3.76 -1.26 -16.16
N GLU A 281 -3.34 -1.68 -17.35
CA GLU A 281 -2.10 -2.43 -17.56
C GLU A 281 -0.87 -1.58 -17.16
N ALA A 282 -0.84 -0.31 -17.59
CA ALA A 282 0.24 0.59 -17.25
C ALA A 282 0.35 0.85 -15.73
N PHE A 283 -0.79 0.97 -15.04
CA PHE A 283 -0.83 1.10 -13.59
C PHE A 283 -0.43 -0.18 -12.86
N ASN A 284 -0.98 -1.33 -13.26
CA ASN A 284 -0.65 -2.62 -12.64
C ASN A 284 0.84 -2.93 -12.75
N GLY A 285 1.44 -2.79 -13.94
CA GLY A 285 2.86 -3.07 -14.12
C GLY A 285 3.75 -1.95 -13.56
N GLY A 286 3.73 -0.81 -14.24
CA GLY A 286 4.70 0.27 -14.06
C GLY A 286 4.61 0.99 -12.72
N ALA A 287 3.40 1.30 -12.29
CA ALA A 287 3.15 2.11 -11.10
C ALA A 287 3.12 1.27 -9.82
N HIS A 288 2.67 0.03 -9.92
CA HIS A 288 2.43 -0.85 -8.78
C HIS A 288 3.39 -2.04 -8.73
N GLY A 289 3.35 -2.91 -9.75
CA GLY A 289 4.07 -4.18 -9.80
C GLY A 289 5.58 -4.03 -9.66
N ASN A 290 6.15 -2.99 -10.30
CA ASN A 290 7.58 -2.70 -10.21
C ASN A 290 8.04 -2.43 -8.76
N ILE A 291 7.22 -1.77 -7.93
CA ILE A 291 7.60 -1.44 -6.54
C ILE A 291 7.75 -2.70 -5.69
N HIS A 292 6.86 -3.69 -5.87
CA HIS A 292 6.99 -5.00 -5.20
C HIS A 292 8.33 -5.67 -5.51
N GLY A 293 8.75 -5.64 -6.78
CA GLY A 293 10.05 -6.17 -7.20
C GLY A 293 11.25 -5.38 -6.66
N LEU A 294 11.11 -4.07 -6.53
CA LEU A 294 12.19 -3.18 -6.08
C LEU A 294 12.46 -3.26 -4.58
N LEU A 295 11.42 -3.44 -3.77
CA LEU A 295 11.54 -3.46 -2.30
C LEU A 295 11.45 -4.87 -1.71
N GLY A 296 10.68 -5.76 -2.34
CA GLY A 296 10.50 -7.13 -1.88
C GLY A 296 11.72 -7.99 -2.17
N GLY A 297 12.22 -7.95 -3.40
CA GLY A 297 13.31 -8.81 -3.87
C GLY A 297 12.95 -10.30 -3.91
N THR A 298 13.89 -11.12 -4.34
CA THR A 298 13.84 -12.59 -4.25
C THR A 298 15.24 -13.11 -3.91
N TRP A 299 15.33 -14.19 -3.15
CA TRP A 299 16.61 -14.77 -2.74
C TRP A 299 16.51 -16.28 -2.56
N SER A 300 17.66 -16.91 -2.67
CA SER A 300 17.93 -18.29 -2.29
C SER A 300 19.33 -18.34 -1.67
N PRO A 301 19.60 -19.21 -0.69
CA PRO A 301 20.97 -19.50 -0.26
C PRO A 301 21.89 -19.97 -1.39
N GLU A 302 21.32 -20.49 -2.49
CA GLU A 302 22.04 -20.98 -3.69
C GLU A 302 21.91 -20.01 -4.87
N ALA A 303 21.56 -18.75 -4.63
CA ALA A 303 21.23 -17.80 -5.69
C ALA A 303 22.33 -17.65 -6.77
N ASP A 304 23.60 -17.83 -6.42
CA ASP A 304 24.74 -17.80 -7.35
C ASP A 304 24.65 -18.91 -8.42
N GLU A 305 24.00 -20.03 -8.13
CA GLU A 305 23.79 -21.14 -9.07
C GLU A 305 22.66 -20.84 -10.09
N TYR A 306 21.75 -19.93 -9.74
CA TYR A 306 20.56 -19.59 -10.54
C TYR A 306 20.67 -18.24 -11.28
N ALA A 307 21.78 -17.51 -11.12
CA ALA A 307 21.99 -16.16 -11.66
C ALA A 307 21.82 -16.05 -13.19
N ALA A 308 21.92 -17.16 -13.94
CA ALA A 308 21.70 -17.18 -15.39
C ALA A 308 20.22 -17.10 -15.80
N VAL A 309 19.28 -17.31 -14.87
CA VAL A 309 17.83 -17.27 -15.12
C VAL A 309 17.29 -16.13 -14.27
N THR A 310 16.67 -15.11 -14.88
CA THR A 310 16.11 -13.97 -14.14
C THR A 310 14.58 -14.09 -13.99
N PRO A 311 14.02 -14.97 -13.14
CA PRO A 311 12.62 -14.86 -12.81
C PRO A 311 12.40 -13.65 -11.90
N TYR A 312 11.65 -12.69 -12.42
CA TYR A 312 11.02 -11.62 -11.64
C TYR A 312 10.12 -12.23 -10.54
N ILE A 313 9.80 -11.52 -9.45
CA ILE A 313 8.77 -11.95 -8.47
C ILE A 313 7.48 -12.47 -9.14
N ILE A 314 7.09 -11.83 -10.24
CA ILE A 314 5.89 -12.19 -11.02
C ILE A 314 6.03 -13.57 -11.68
N ALA A 315 7.24 -13.98 -12.06
CA ALA A 315 7.50 -15.27 -12.68
C ALA A 315 7.17 -16.44 -11.73
N GLN A 316 7.55 -16.36 -10.45
CA GLN A 316 7.26 -17.41 -9.46
C GLN A 316 5.76 -17.64 -9.30
N LYS A 317 4.97 -16.55 -9.32
CA LYS A 317 3.51 -16.60 -9.29
C LYS A 317 2.93 -17.31 -10.52
N ILE A 318 3.42 -17.00 -11.71
CA ILE A 318 2.98 -17.65 -12.96
C ILE A 318 3.34 -19.14 -12.91
N MET A 319 4.60 -19.46 -12.58
CA MET A 319 5.06 -20.84 -12.46
C MET A 319 4.23 -21.65 -11.47
N TRP A 320 3.85 -21.07 -10.33
CA TRP A 320 3.02 -21.74 -9.33
C TRP A 320 1.64 -22.10 -9.88
N ARG A 321 1.00 -21.19 -10.63
CA ARG A 321 -0.33 -21.43 -11.22
C ARG A 321 -0.31 -22.45 -12.35
N GLU A 322 0.76 -22.42 -13.14
CA GLU A 322 0.95 -23.35 -14.26
C GLU A 322 1.47 -24.72 -13.82
N ASN A 323 1.51 -24.99 -12.51
CA ASN A 323 2.05 -26.22 -11.92
C ASN A 323 3.51 -26.48 -12.32
N ALA A 324 4.25 -25.42 -12.66
CA ALA A 324 5.65 -25.47 -13.03
C ALA A 324 6.56 -25.51 -11.80
N ILE A 325 6.11 -24.96 -10.67
CA ILE A 325 6.76 -25.13 -9.37
C ILE A 325 5.77 -25.72 -8.37
N GLU A 326 6.28 -26.62 -7.54
CA GLU A 326 5.58 -27.21 -6.42
C GLU A 326 6.34 -26.90 -5.14
N CYS A 327 5.61 -26.46 -4.11
CA CYS A 327 6.17 -26.12 -2.82
C CYS A 327 5.70 -27.14 -1.80
N PRO A 328 6.52 -27.52 -0.81
CA PRO A 328 6.13 -28.46 0.22
C PRO A 328 4.83 -28.03 0.92
N GLU A 329 3.97 -28.99 1.29
CA GLU A 329 2.73 -28.67 2.01
C GLU A 329 2.98 -28.23 3.47
N SER A 330 4.08 -28.73 4.06
CA SER A 330 4.45 -28.44 5.44
C SER A 330 5.96 -28.47 5.63
N CYS A 331 6.46 -27.50 6.40
CA CYS A 331 7.83 -27.43 6.87
C CYS A 331 7.90 -27.02 8.35
N THR A 332 8.96 -27.44 9.02
CA THR A 332 9.32 -26.98 10.37
C THR A 332 10.43 -25.94 10.30
N PHE A 333 10.52 -25.05 11.27
CA PHE A 333 11.49 -23.95 11.25
C PHE A 333 12.96 -24.40 11.35
N ASP A 334 13.19 -25.61 11.88
CA ASP A 334 14.50 -26.25 12.02
C ASP A 334 14.95 -27.04 10.78
N GLN A 335 14.05 -27.32 9.84
CA GLN A 335 14.41 -27.97 8.58
C GLN A 335 15.38 -27.13 7.75
N GLY A 336 16.24 -27.83 7.01
CA GLY A 336 17.17 -27.21 6.08
C GLY A 336 16.44 -26.57 4.91
N TRP A 337 17.00 -25.49 4.34
CA TRP A 337 16.41 -24.80 3.20
C TRP A 337 16.11 -25.73 2.02
N LYS A 338 17.03 -26.63 1.67
CA LYS A 338 16.90 -27.57 0.54
C LYS A 338 15.70 -28.50 0.67
N ASP A 339 15.37 -28.92 1.89
CA ASP A 339 14.24 -29.82 2.15
C ASP A 339 12.90 -29.07 2.05
N CYS A 340 12.96 -27.74 2.17
CA CYS A 340 11.81 -26.84 2.24
C CYS A 340 11.77 -25.80 1.12
N GLN A 341 12.47 -26.02 0.01
CA GLN A 341 12.39 -25.14 -1.16
C GLN A 341 11.28 -25.61 -2.10
N CYS A 342 10.70 -24.67 -2.85
CA CYS A 342 9.86 -25.04 -3.99
C CYS A 342 10.75 -25.65 -5.09
N GLN A 343 10.25 -26.69 -5.73
CA GLN A 343 10.95 -27.43 -6.79
C GLN A 343 10.20 -27.28 -8.11
N CYS A 344 10.92 -27.32 -9.22
CA CYS A 344 10.28 -27.40 -10.53
C CYS A 344 9.57 -28.74 -10.68
N SER A 345 8.37 -28.76 -11.26
CA SER A 345 7.63 -29.99 -11.52
C SER A 345 8.41 -30.89 -12.50
N GLU A 346 8.70 -32.13 -12.09
CA GLU A 346 9.42 -33.11 -12.91
C GLU A 346 8.74 -33.32 -14.26
N SER A 347 7.41 -33.45 -14.27
CA SER A 347 6.61 -33.61 -15.48
C SER A 347 6.71 -32.44 -16.47
N LEU A 348 6.95 -31.22 -15.97
CA LEU A 348 7.09 -30.05 -16.82
C LEU A 348 8.52 -29.89 -17.37
N MET A 349 9.50 -30.38 -16.60
CA MET A 349 10.92 -30.38 -16.94
C MET A 349 11.34 -31.59 -17.78
N GLU A 350 10.51 -32.64 -17.88
CA GLU A 350 10.83 -33.85 -18.61
C GLU A 350 11.13 -33.57 -20.10
N GLY A 351 12.38 -33.83 -20.50
CA GLY A 351 12.85 -33.58 -21.88
C GLY A 351 12.97 -32.11 -22.27
N ARG A 352 12.88 -31.17 -21.32
CA ARG A 352 12.89 -29.72 -21.57
C ARG A 352 13.90 -29.01 -20.68
N THR A 353 14.62 -28.06 -21.25
CA THR A 353 15.49 -27.13 -20.54
C THR A 353 14.66 -26.08 -19.78
N ALA A 354 15.25 -25.46 -18.75
CA ALA A 354 14.62 -24.34 -18.03
C ALA A 354 14.24 -23.17 -18.96
N ALA A 355 15.00 -22.95 -20.05
CA ALA A 355 14.71 -21.94 -21.06
C ALA A 355 13.46 -22.29 -21.90
N GLU A 356 13.31 -23.57 -22.28
CA GLU A 356 12.13 -24.05 -23.02
C GLU A 356 10.87 -24.02 -22.16
N VAL A 357 10.99 -24.30 -20.87
CA VAL A 357 9.89 -24.14 -19.89
C VAL A 357 9.52 -22.66 -19.74
N SER A 358 10.50 -21.79 -19.49
CA SER A 358 10.26 -20.33 -19.34
C SER A 358 9.62 -19.70 -20.58
N THR A 359 10.04 -20.13 -21.78
CA THR A 359 9.48 -19.66 -23.05
C THR A 359 8.02 -20.09 -23.22
N ALA A 360 7.71 -21.37 -22.94
CA ALA A 360 6.34 -21.88 -23.06
C ALA A 360 5.38 -21.25 -22.05
N LEU A 361 5.85 -20.99 -20.83
CA LEU A 361 5.07 -20.29 -19.80
C LEU A 361 4.93 -18.80 -20.06
N ARG A 362 5.53 -18.27 -21.15
CA ARG A 362 5.62 -16.83 -21.46
C ARG A 362 6.19 -16.01 -20.30
N VAL A 363 7.07 -16.65 -19.53
CA VAL A 363 7.84 -16.04 -18.44
C VAL A 363 9.10 -15.34 -18.99
N ALA A 364 9.33 -15.43 -20.32
CA ALA A 364 10.48 -14.86 -21.02
C ALA A 364 10.70 -13.37 -20.68
N PHE A 365 11.85 -13.12 -20.05
CA PHE A 365 12.63 -11.89 -19.94
C PHE A 365 11.93 -10.60 -20.36
N LEU A 366 11.30 -9.92 -19.40
CA LEU A 366 11.07 -8.47 -19.49
C LEU A 366 12.40 -7.73 -19.22
N THR A 367 13.38 -7.97 -20.09
CA THR A 367 14.49 -7.06 -20.32
C THR A 367 13.97 -5.99 -21.28
N ALA A 368 13.60 -4.85 -20.72
CA ALA A 368 13.74 -3.57 -21.40
C ALA A 368 14.96 -2.89 -20.78
#